data_AF-A0A838PHW6-F1
#
_entry.id   AF-A0A838PHW6-F1
#
_cell.length_a   1.000
_cell.length_b   1.000
_cell.length_c   1.000
_cell.angle_alpha   90.00
_cell.angle_beta   90.00
_cell.angle_gamma   90.00
#
_symmetry.space_group_name_H-M   'P 1'
#
loop_
_entity.id
_entity.type
_entity.pdbx_description
1 polymer ?
#
loop_
_entity_poly.entity_id
_entity_poly.type
_entity_poly.pdbx_seq_one_letter_code
_entity_poly.pdbx_strand_id
1 'polypeptide(L)' 'MVRRWDMWLRETLCFRKIDGKWKITHELESVLFYMDGSYKAVVDLKP' A
#
# COMPACT_ATOMS: atom_id res chain seq x y z
N MET A 1 -17.64 14.46 10.69
CA MET A 1 -17.28 14.72 9.28
C MET A 1 -16.21 13.70 8.90
N VAL A 2 -16.53 12.66 8.13
CA VAL A 2 -15.52 11.72 7.61
C VAL A 2 -15.02 12.27 6.28
N ARG A 3 -13.74 12.64 6.19
CA ARG A 3 -13.14 13.04 4.91
C ARG A 3 -12.78 11.77 4.13
N ARG A 4 -13.26 11.66 2.90
CA ARG A 4 -12.71 10.73 1.90
C ARG A 4 -11.44 11.35 1.34
N TRP A 5 -10.37 10.56 1.32
CA TRP A 5 -9.09 10.92 0.72
C TRP A 5 -8.79 9.88 -0.35
N ASP A 6 -8.52 10.34 -1.56
CA ASP A 6 -8.06 9.50 -2.66
C ASP A 6 -6.54 9.55 -2.67
N MET A 7 -5.89 8.40 -2.50
CA MET A 7 -4.42 8.28 -2.46
C MET A 7 -3.99 6.99 -3.14
N TRP A 8 -2.89 7.07 -3.87
CA TRP A 8 -2.24 5.89 -4.46
C TRP A 8 -1.25 5.28 -3.47
N LEU A 9 -1.36 3.97 -3.30
CA LEU A 9 -0.41 3.16 -2.54
C LEU A 9 -0.09 1.88 -3.31
N ARG A 10 1.05 1.26 -2.98
CA ARG A 10 1.39 -0.08 -3.46
C ARG A 10 1.08 -1.08 -2.37
N GLU A 11 0.24 -2.05 -2.69
CA GLU A 11 -0.05 -3.20 -1.84
C GLU A 11 0.55 -4.46 -2.47
N THR A 12 1.12 -5.33 -1.66
CA THR A 12 1.59 -6.65 -2.07
C THR A 12 1.09 -7.68 -1.07
N LEU A 13 0.31 -8.63 -1.57
CA LEU A 13 -0.25 -9.73 -0.79
C LEU A 13 0.36 -11.05 -1.25
N CYS A 14 0.94 -11.79 -0.31
CA CYS A 14 1.41 -13.15 -0.55
C CYS A 14 0.38 -14.14 -0.02
N PHE A 15 -0.03 -15.08 -0.88
CA PHE A 15 -1.01 -16.10 -0.53
C PHE A 15 -0.37 -17.48 -0.43
N ARG A 16 -0.81 -18.26 0.57
CA ARG A 16 -0.51 -19.69 0.68
C ARG A 16 -1.80 -20.47 0.85
N LYS A 17 -1.88 -21.64 0.21
CA LYS A 17 -2.96 -22.59 0.44
C LYS A 17 -2.65 -23.43 1.68
N ILE A 18 -3.49 -23.35 2.71
CA ILE A 18 -3.40 -24.08 3.97
C ILE A 18 -4.76 -24.76 4.20
N ASP A 19 -4.76 -26.07 4.40
CA ASP A 19 -5.98 -26.89 4.58
C ASP A 19 -7.04 -26.63 3.50
N GLY A 20 -6.59 -26.57 2.25
CA GLY A 20 -7.45 -26.34 1.09
C GLY A 20 -7.90 -24.90 0.88
N LYS A 21 -7.55 -23.95 1.77
CA LYS A 21 -8.00 -22.55 1.71
C LYS A 21 -6.82 -21.61 1.44
N TRP A 22 -7.02 -20.62 0.57
CA TRP A 22 -6.04 -19.53 0.41
C TRP A 22 -6.05 -18.62 1.64
N LYS A 23 -4.86 -18.27 2.12
CA LYS A 23 -4.64 -17.40 3.28
C LYS A 23 -3.57 -16.37 2.91
N ILE A 24 -3.73 -15.14 3.39
CA ILE A 24 -2.68 -14.14 3.35
C ILE A 24 -1.62 -14.56 4.36
N THR A 25 -0.38 -14.71 3.92
CA THR A 25 0.75 -15.05 4.78
C THR A 25 1.71 -13.89 4.96
N HIS A 26 1.67 -12.91 4.06
CA HIS A 26 2.44 -11.70 4.15
C HIS A 26 1.69 -10.58 3.44
N GLU A 27 1.76 -9.39 4.03
CA GLU A 27 1.17 -8.16 3.55
C GLU A 27 2.22 -7.07 3.68
N LEU A 28 2.39 -6.31 2.61
CA LEU A 28 3.30 -5.17 2.54
C LEU A 28 2.60 -4.02 1.85
N GLU A 29 2.40 -2.94 2.60
CA GLU A 29 1.93 -1.67 2.09
C GLU A 29 3.08 -0.65 2.04
N SER A 30 3.08 0.19 1.02
CA SER A 30 4.09 1.25 0.88
C SER A 30 3.59 2.40 0.01
N VAL A 31 4.18 3.57 0.24
CA VAL A 31 4.06 4.76 -0.62
C VAL A 31 5.44 5.16 -1.12
N LEU A 32 5.47 5.92 -2.21
CA LEU A 32 6.71 6.58 -2.66
C LEU A 32 7.04 7.74 -1.71
N PHE A 33 8.28 8.22 -1.76
CA PHE A 33 8.70 9.43 -1.06
C PHE A 33 9.48 10.37 -1.98
N TYR A 34 9.47 11.66 -1.67
CA TYR A 34 10.19 12.67 -2.42
C TYR A 34 11.71 12.59 -2.18
N MET A 35 12.48 12.51 -3.28
CA MET A 35 13.95 12.50 -3.26
C MET A 35 14.57 13.91 -3.17
N ASP A 36 13.80 14.90 -2.74
CA ASP A 36 14.22 16.30 -2.56
C ASP A 36 14.87 16.56 -1.19
N GLY A 37 15.18 15.50 -0.43
CA GLY A 37 15.70 15.55 0.93
C GLY A 37 14.63 15.75 2.01
N SER A 38 13.35 15.93 1.64
CA SER A 38 12.26 16.07 2.62
C SER A 38 11.80 14.73 3.20
N TYR A 39 12.04 13.62 2.48
CA TYR A 39 11.56 12.28 2.82
C TYR A 39 10.04 12.18 3.03
N LYS A 40 9.27 13.15 2.50
CA LYS A 40 7.81 13.15 2.61
C LYS A 40 7.22 12.07 1.70
N ALA A 41 6.14 11.44 2.17
CA ALA A 41 5.33 10.56 1.34
C ALA A 41 4.74 11.32 0.15
N VAL A 42 4.77 10.70 -1.03
CA VAL A 42 4.09 11.20 -2.23
C VAL A 42 2.64 10.74 -2.17
N VAL A 43 1.72 11.67 -1.89
CA VAL A 43 0.29 11.38 -1.66
C VAL A 43 -0.62 12.02 -2.72
N ASP A 44 -0.04 12.73 -3.67
CA ASP A 44 -0.69 13.56 -4.68
C ASP A 44 -0.55 12.98 -6.11
N LEU A 45 -0.20 11.70 -6.21
CA LEU A 45 -0.16 10.97 -7.47
C LEU A 45 -1.55 10.88 -8.10
N LYS A 46 -1.56 10.82 -9.44
CA LYS A 46 -2.74 10.53 -10.25
C LYS A 46 -2.53 9.18 -10.96
N PRO A 47 -3.59 8.41 -11.24
CA PRO A 47 -3.51 7.15 -11.99
C PRO A 47 -2.79 7.33 -13.33
#